data_AF-A0A7C4AIW1-F1
#
_entry.id   AF-A0A7C4AIW1-F1
#
_cell.length_a   1.000
_cell.length_b   1.000
_cell.length_c   1.000
_cell.angle_alpha   90.00
_cell.angle_beta   90.00
_cell.angle_gamma   90.00
#
_symmetry.space_group_name_H-M   'P 1'
#
loop_
_entity.id
_entity.type
_entity.pdbx_description
1 polymer ?
#
loop_
_entity_poly.entity_id
_entity_poly.type
_entity_poly.pdbx_seq_one_letter_code
_entity_poly.pdbx_strand_id
1 'polypeptide(L)' 'MSILNKAVLYLRMIKIEHSVFALPFAFAGAILAADGIPDLEKILWITVAMVTARASAFGFNRIIDRKIDALNPRTA' A
#
# COMPACT_ATOMS: atom_id res chain seq x y z
N MET A 1 2.37 -20.89 -15.70
CA MET A 1 1.78 -19.63 -15.20
C MET A 1 2.55 -18.47 -15.79
N SER A 2 1.93 -17.65 -16.67
CA SER A 2 2.58 -16.48 -17.28
C SER A 2 3.06 -15.47 -16.22
N ILE A 3 4.14 -14.73 -16.50
CA ILE A 3 4.63 -13.61 -15.68
C ILE A 3 3.52 -12.61 -15.37
N LEU A 4 2.62 -12.38 -16.33
CA LEU A 4 1.47 -11.50 -16.16
C LEU A 4 0.53 -11.98 -15.05
N ASN A 5 0.29 -13.28 -14.97
CA ASN A 5 -0.57 -13.88 -13.93
C ASN A 5 0.09 -13.79 -12.55
N LYS A 6 1.41 -13.90 -12.46
CA LYS A 6 2.15 -13.71 -11.19
C LYS A 6 2.07 -12.25 -10.73
N ALA A 7 2.23 -11.29 -11.65
CA ALA A 7 2.10 -9.86 -11.34
C ALA A 7 0.68 -9.52 -10.87
N VAL A 8 -0.36 -9.98 -11.58
CA VAL A 8 -1.76 -9.78 -11.17
C VAL A 8 -2.06 -10.41 -9.81
N LEU A 9 -1.55 -11.62 -9.54
CA LEU A 9 -1.71 -12.27 -8.24
C LEU A 9 -1.05 -11.47 -7.12
N TYR A 10 0.14 -10.92 -7.37
CA TYR A 10 0.87 -10.09 -6.42
C TYR A 10 0.14 -8.77 -6.14
N LEU A 11 -0.35 -8.09 -7.17
CA LEU A 11 -1.15 -6.86 -7.04
C LEU A 11 -2.47 -7.11 -6.27
N ARG A 12 -3.10 -8.27 -6.48
CA ARG A 12 -4.31 -8.68 -5.76
C ARG A 12 -4.02 -9.00 -4.29
N MET A 13 -2.87 -9.61 -3.98
CA MET A 13 -2.44 -9.84 -2.59
C MET A 13 -2.13 -8.54 -1.84
N ILE A 14 -1.57 -7.54 -2.53
CA ILE A 14 -1.26 -6.22 -1.97
C ILE A 14 -2.55 -5.43 -1.66
N LYS A 15 -3.71 -5.86 -2.17
CA LYS A 15 -4.99 -5.14 -2.03
C LYS A 15 -4.85 -3.66 -2.39
N ILE A 16 -4.33 -3.37 -3.60
CA ILE A 16 -4.18 -1.98 -4.08
C ILE A 16 -5.49 -1.21 -3.99
N GLU A 17 -6.63 -1.88 -4.15
CA GLU A 17 -7.97 -1.32 -3.95
C GLU A 17 -8.11 -0.64 -2.57
N HIS A 18 -7.48 -1.18 -1.53
CA HIS A 18 -7.50 -0.59 -0.19
C HIS A 18 -6.47 0.54 -0.01
N SER A 19 -5.48 0.66 -0.89
CA SER A 19 -4.52 1.77 -0.90
C SER A 19 -5.16 3.07 -1.41
N VAL A 20 -6.19 2.97 -2.25
CA VAL A 20 -6.96 4.14 -2.73
C VAL A 20 -7.63 4.87 -1.55
N PHE A 21 -8.10 4.15 -0.53
CA PHE A 21 -8.68 4.78 0.67
C PHE A 21 -7.67 5.54 1.53
N ALA A 22 -6.37 5.27 1.40
CA ALA A 22 -5.34 5.98 2.15
C ALA A 22 -4.94 7.31 1.47
N LEU A 23 -5.17 7.45 0.16
CA LEU A 23 -4.68 8.60 -0.63
C LEU A 23 -5.27 9.94 -0.16
N PRO A 24 -6.58 10.03 0.19
CA PRO A 24 -7.15 11.27 0.72
C PRO A 24 -6.43 11.78 1.97
N PHE A 25 -5.99 10.89 2.86
CA PHE A 25 -5.29 11.28 4.09
C PHE A 25 -3.88 11.79 3.81
N ALA A 26 -3.15 11.14 2.90
CA ALA A 26 -1.83 11.60 2.49
C ALA A 26 -1.89 12.97 1.80
N PHE A 27 -2.87 13.19 0.93
CA PHE A 27 -3.04 14.49 0.27
C PHE A 27 -3.54 15.57 1.22
N ALA A 28 -4.41 15.25 2.19
CA ALA A 28 -4.81 16.21 3.23
C ALA A 28 -3.59 16.70 4.02
N GLY A 29 -2.69 15.78 4.42
CA GLY A 29 -1.44 16.14 5.07
C GLY A 29 -0.51 16.97 4.17
N ALA A 30 -0.45 16.63 2.87
CA ALA A 30 0.35 17.36 1.91
C ALA A 30 -0.14 18.80 1.69
N ILE A 31 -1.45 19.00 1.59
CA ILE A 31 -2.07 20.33 1.44
C ILE A 31 -1.83 21.16 2.71
N LEU A 32 -1.99 20.56 3.89
CA LEU A 32 -1.72 21.23 5.16
C LEU A 32 -0.24 21.62 5.29
N ALA A 33 0.68 20.76 4.86
CA ALA A 33 2.12 21.02 4.90
C ALA A 33 2.58 22.07 3.88
N ALA A 34 1.90 22.15 2.73
CA ALA A 34 2.22 23.10 1.66
C ALA A 34 1.53 24.47 1.83
N ASP A 35 0.64 24.63 2.82
CA ASP A 35 -0.24 25.79 2.98
C ASP A 35 -1.00 26.14 1.68
N GLY A 36 -1.44 25.10 0.95
CA GLY A 36 -1.98 25.24 -0.40
C GLY A 36 -1.94 23.93 -1.20
N ILE A 37 -2.25 24.00 -2.49
CA ILE A 37 -2.22 22.83 -3.36
C ILE A 37 -0.76 22.51 -3.72
N PRO A 38 -0.25 21.30 -3.41
CA PRO A 38 1.11 20.91 -3.77
C PRO A 38 1.29 20.81 -5.29
N ASP A 39 2.51 21.06 -5.76
CA ASP A 39 2.85 20.86 -7.18
C ASP A 39 2.57 19.43 -7.65
N LEU A 40 2.27 19.29 -8.95
CA LEU A 40 1.95 18.00 -9.56
C LEU A 40 3.06 16.96 -9.37
N GLU A 41 4.32 17.39 -9.37
CA GLU A 41 5.48 16.53 -9.07
C GLU A 41 5.41 15.95 -7.64
N LYS A 42 5.07 16.78 -6.65
CA LYS A 42 4.92 16.36 -5.25
C LYS A 42 3.75 15.38 -5.11
N ILE A 43 2.62 15.68 -5.75
CA ILE A 43 1.45 14.80 -5.78
C ILE A 43 1.82 13.41 -6.34
N LEU A 44 2.57 13.38 -7.44
CA LEU A 44 3.03 12.14 -8.06
C LEU A 44 3.93 11.34 -7.10
N TRP A 45 4.93 11.99 -6.49
CA TRP A 45 5.83 11.32 -5.55
C TRP A 45 5.15 10.85 -4.27
N ILE A 46 4.21 11.64 -3.72
CA ILE A 46 3.41 11.24 -2.56
C ILE A 46 2.59 9.99 -2.88
N THR A 47 1.98 9.94 -4.06
CA THR A 47 1.21 8.77 -4.52
C THR A 47 2.10 7.53 -4.60
N VAL A 48 3.26 7.65 -5.27
CA VAL A 48 4.22 6.56 -5.41
C VAL A 48 4.72 6.08 -4.05
N ALA A 49 5.11 7.00 -3.18
CA ALA A 49 5.59 6.68 -1.83
C ALA A 49 4.52 5.96 -1.01
N MET A 50 3.27 6.44 -1.05
CA MET A 50 2.21 5.86 -0.24
C MET A 50 1.78 4.46 -0.73
N VAL A 51 1.72 4.25 -2.05
CA VAL A 51 1.41 2.94 -2.63
C VAL A 51 2.51 1.93 -2.33
N THR A 52 3.78 2.33 -2.51
CA THR A 52 4.94 1.45 -2.25
C THR A 52 5.09 1.13 -0.77
N ALA A 53 5.02 2.13 0.12
CA ALA A 53 5.12 1.92 1.57
C ALA A 53 4.04 0.96 2.08
N ARG A 54 2.80 1.10 1.59
CA ARG A 54 1.70 0.21 1.98
C ARG A 54 1.89 -1.22 1.46
N ALA A 55 2.33 -1.37 0.22
CA ALA A 55 2.64 -2.68 -0.36
C ALA A 55 3.76 -3.38 0.40
N SER A 56 4.84 -2.66 0.73
CA SER A 56 5.96 -3.16 1.51
C SER A 56 5.53 -3.53 2.93
N ALA A 57 4.69 -2.73 3.59
CA ALA A 57 4.17 -3.05 4.93
C ALA A 57 3.34 -4.34 4.93
N PHE A 58 2.44 -4.53 3.96
CA PHE A 58 1.66 -5.78 3.85
C PHE A 58 2.55 -7.01 3.61
N GLY A 59 3.55 -6.89 2.73
CA GLY A 59 4.50 -7.97 2.47
C GLY A 59 5.34 -8.30 3.71
N PHE A 60 5.79 -7.28 4.42
CA PHE A 60 6.61 -7.41 5.62
C PHE A 60 5.84 -8.03 6.79
N ASN A 61 4.63 -7.53 7.07
CA ASN A 61 3.75 -8.11 8.09
C ASN A 61 3.54 -9.60 7.82
N ARG A 62 3.30 -9.99 6.56
CA ARG A 62 3.11 -11.40 6.23
C ARG A 62 4.35 -12.29 6.41
N ILE A 63 5.55 -11.73 6.33
CA ILE A 63 6.79 -12.48 6.58
C ILE A 63 6.99 -12.68 8.07
N ILE A 64 6.85 -11.62 8.86
CA ILE A 64 7.06 -11.65 10.31
C ILE A 64 5.96 -12.45 11.00
N ASP A 65 4.72 -12.18 10.65
CA ASP A 65 3.56 -12.75 11.33
C ASP A 65 3.26 -14.18 10.88
N ARG A 66 4.00 -14.73 9.89
CA ARG A 66 3.78 -16.08 9.33
C ARG A 66 3.62 -17.18 10.38
N LYS A 67 4.44 -17.14 11.45
CA LYS A 67 4.37 -18.15 12.53
C LYS A 67 3.18 -17.92 13.45
N ILE A 68 2.80 -16.67 13.65
CA ILE A 68 1.70 -16.25 14.53
C ILE A 68 0.36 -16.51 13.83
N ASP A 69 0.25 -16.13 12.55
CA ASP A 69 -0.91 -16.36 11.69
C ASP A 69 -1.24 -17.85 11.55
N ALA A 70 -0.22 -18.71 11.51
CA ALA A 70 -0.39 -20.17 11.42
C ALA A 70 -0.95 -20.81 12.70
N LEU A 71 -0.85 -20.12 13.84
CA LEU A 71 -1.36 -20.57 15.13
C LEU A 71 -2.76 -20.01 15.43
N ASN A 72 -3.25 -19.06 14.62
CA ASN A 72 -4.52 -18.39 14.84
C ASN A 72 -5.66 -19.11 14.09
N PRO A 73 -6.65 -19.69 14.79
CA PRO A 73 -7.75 -20.44 14.17
C PRO A 73 -8.68 -19.59 13.28
N ARG A 74 -8.56 -18.26 13.28
CA ARG A 74 -9.32 -17.35 12.40
C ARG A 74 -8.63 -17.08 11.05
N THR A 75 -7.34 -17.37 10.93
CA THR A 75 -6.51 -17.13 9.73
C THR A 75 -5.90 -18.42 9.14
N ALA A 76 -6.17 -19.57 9.76
CA ALA A 76 -5.78 -20.90 9.30
C ALA A 76 -6.45 -21.33 7.99
#